data_AF-A0A1C4ZIM0-F1
#
_entry.id   AF-A0A1C4ZIM0-F1
#
_cell.length_a   1.000
_cell.length_b   1.000
_cell.length_c   1.000
_cell.angle_alpha   90.00
_cell.angle_beta   90.00
_cell.angle_gamma   90.00
#
_symmetry.space_group_name_H-M   'P 1'
#
loop_
_entity.id
_entity.type
_entity.pdbx_description
1 polymer ?
#
loop_
_entity_poly.entity_id
_entity_poly.type
_entity_poly.pdbx_seq_one_letter_code
_entity_poly.pdbx_strand_id
1 'polypeptide(L)'
;MLELPGTPAAALVPVTRDGRAVGAFVLTGGQVRYRSINDPDQVLAAAAGAAAVALLTAAVAVLGRRRPPAIGAVTMGPGGWVSLRGTRAPALRPARRRPWWARVLRARRLVIER
;
A
#
# COMPACT_ATOMS: atom_id res chain seq x y z
N MET A 1 22.60 3.06 35.66
CA MET A 1 22.39 4.51 35.81
C MET A 1 23.72 5.16 35.46
N LEU A 2 23.80 5.89 34.35
CA LEU A 2 25.04 6.50 33.88
C LEU A 2 25.07 7.94 34.43
N GLU A 3 25.88 8.21 35.45
CA GLU A 3 26.08 9.59 35.90
C GLU A 3 27.15 10.27 35.05
N LEU A 4 26.78 11.42 34.48
CA LEU A 4 27.68 12.32 33.75
C LEU A 4 28.16 13.40 34.72
N PRO A 5 29.46 13.72 34.78
CA PRO A 5 29.99 14.71 35.71
C PRO A 5 29.54 16.14 35.34
N GLY A 6 29.03 16.88 36.34
CA GLY A 6 28.65 18.29 36.24
C GLY A 6 27.28 18.61 36.85
N THR A 7 27.05 19.87 37.26
CA THR A 7 25.72 20.35 37.65
C THR A 7 24.79 20.20 36.44
N PRO A 8 23.67 19.45 36.50
CA PRO A 8 22.87 19.18 35.31
C PRO A 8 22.26 20.49 34.79
N ALA A 9 22.78 20.99 33.67
CA ALA A 9 22.29 22.18 32.98
C ALA A 9 20.86 22.02 32.43
N ALA A 10 20.32 20.80 32.47
CA ALA A 10 19.01 20.45 31.98
C ALA A 10 18.34 19.39 32.86
N ALA A 11 17.03 19.53 33.09
CA ALA A 11 16.21 18.47 33.65
C ALA A 11 15.59 17.65 32.52
N LEU A 12 15.62 16.32 32.66
CA LEU A 12 15.04 15.37 31.71
C LEU A 12 13.86 14.66 32.35
N VAL A 13 12.68 14.78 31.74
CA VAL A 13 11.47 14.06 32.15
C VAL A 13 11.13 13.05 31.06
N PRO A 14 11.41 11.74 31.26
CA PRO A 14 11.11 10.73 30.28
C PRO A 14 9.59 10.55 30.12
N VAL A 15 9.13 10.40 28.88
CA VAL A 15 7.75 10.05 28.55
C VAL A 15 7.75 8.58 28.16
N THR A 16 7.03 7.76 28.92
CA THR A 16 6.87 6.34 28.66
C THR A 16 5.47 6.01 28.21
N ARG A 17 5.34 5.03 27.31
CA ARG A 17 4.08 4.44 26.86
C ARG A 17 4.26 2.93 26.85
N ASP A 18 3.37 2.20 27.52
CA ASP A 18 3.42 0.73 27.62
C ASP A 18 4.78 0.20 28.10
N GLY A 19 5.41 0.93 29.05
CA GLY A 19 6.72 0.59 29.59
C GLY A 19 7.92 0.93 28.69
N ARG A 20 7.72 1.51 27.50
CA ARG A 20 8.79 1.96 26.59
C ARG A 20 8.93 3.48 26.59
N ALA A 21 10.16 3.98 26.56
CA ALA A 21 10.44 5.41 26.40
C ALA A 21 10.12 5.84 24.96
N VAL A 22 9.15 6.75 24.79
CA VAL A 22 8.75 7.31 23.49
C VAL A 22 9.34 8.70 23.25
N GLY A 23 9.89 9.32 24.29
CA GLY A 23 10.54 10.61 24.21
C GLY A 23 10.92 11.13 25.59
N ALA A 24 11.38 12.38 25.63
CA ALA A 24 11.63 13.09 26.86
C ALA A 24 11.32 14.58 26.69
N PHE A 25 10.82 15.20 27.76
CA PHE A 25 10.85 16.66 27.88
C PHE A 25 12.21 17.08 28.42
N VAL A 26 12.88 17.95 27.67
CA VAL A 26 14.15 18.57 28.04
C VAL A 26 13.84 19.98 28.54
N LEU A 27 14.11 20.25 29.82
CA LEU A 27 14.05 21.59 30.39
C LEU A 27 15.46 22.16 30.44
N THR A 28 15.72 23.23 29.71
CA THR A 28 17.03 23.92 29.70
C THR A 28 16.81 25.41 29.67
N GLY A 29 17.44 26.16 30.58
CA GLY A 29 17.35 27.64 30.60
C GLY A 29 15.91 28.17 30.67
N GLY A 30 15.00 27.47 31.37
CA GLY A 30 13.58 27.85 31.48
C GLY A 30 12.70 27.47 30.28
N GLN A 31 13.26 26.87 29.22
CA GLN A 31 12.48 26.38 28.08
C GLN A 31 12.27 24.87 28.14
N VAL A 32 11.05 24.43 27.85
CA VAL A 32 10.68 23.02 27.73
C VAL A 32 10.60 22.65 26.25
N ARG A 33 11.35 21.62 25.82
CA ARG A 33 11.24 21.05 24.48
C ARG A 33 11.02 19.54 24.55
N TYR A 34 10.07 19.05 23.76
CA TYR A 34 9.88 17.62 23.58
C TYR A 34 10.90 17.07 22.56
N ARG A 35 11.53 15.94 22.88
CA ARG A 35 12.38 15.17 21.98
C ARG A 35 11.82 13.77 21.85
N SER A 36 11.41 13.38 20.65
CA SER A 36 10.96 12.02 20.39
C SER A 36 12.14 11.07 20.30
N ILE A 37 11.93 9.85 20.79
CA ILE A 37 12.83 8.72 20.54
C ILE A 37 12.13 7.92 19.44
N ASN A 38 12.66 7.98 18.23
CA ASN A 38 12.17 7.12 17.15
C ASN A 38 12.71 5.72 17.38
N ASP A 39 11.81 4.74 17.51
CA ASP A 39 12.19 3.33 17.65
C ASP A 39 12.75 2.83 16.30
N PRO A 40 14.05 2.47 16.21
CA PRO A 40 14.65 2.03 14.96
C PRO A 40 13.99 0.77 14.41
N ASP A 41 13.49 -0.11 15.28
CA ASP A 41 12.79 -1.32 14.88
C ASP A 41 11.44 -0.99 14.23
N GLN A 42 10.75 0.03 14.76
CA GLN A 42 9.49 0.51 14.19
C GLN A 42 9.71 1.13 12.81
N VAL A 43 10.77 1.92 12.63
CA VAL A 43 11.13 2.52 11.33
C VAL A 43 11.48 1.42 10.33
N LEU A 44 12.27 0.42 10.75
CA LEU A 44 12.64 -0.70 9.90
C LEU A 44 11.43 -1.55 9.50
N ALA A 45 10.53 -1.84 10.43
CA ALA A 45 9.28 -2.56 10.17
C ALA A 45 8.38 -1.79 9.19
N ALA A 46 8.23 -0.48 9.37
CA ALA A 46 7.47 0.36 8.46
C ALA A 46 8.07 0.40 7.05
N ALA A 47 9.40 0.54 6.95
CA ALA A 47 10.12 0.52 5.68
C ALA A 47 9.99 -0.83 4.97
N ALA A 48 10.13 -1.94 5.70
CA ALA A 48 9.94 -3.29 5.17
C ALA A 48 8.50 -3.52 4.66
N GLY A 49 7.50 -3.07 5.42
CA GLY A 49 6.09 -3.13 5.03
C GLY A 49 5.82 -2.33 3.74
N ALA A 50 6.32 -1.10 3.66
CA ALA A 50 6.19 -0.26 2.46
C ALA A 50 6.85 -0.91 1.24
N ALA A 51 8.06 -1.47 1.40
CA ALA A 51 8.78 -2.16 0.33
C ALA A 51 8.02 -3.39 -0.16
N ALA A 52 7.46 -4.20 0.75
CA ALA A 52 6.66 -5.37 0.39
C ALA A 52 5.43 -5.00 -0.45
N VAL A 53 4.70 -3.96 -0.07
CA VAL A 53 3.53 -3.46 -0.83
C VAL A 53 3.93 -2.96 -2.22
N ALA A 54 5.04 -2.22 -2.32
CA ALA A 54 5.54 -1.72 -3.59
C ALA A 54 5.92 -2.87 -4.55
N LEU A 55 6.64 -3.88 -4.04
CA LEU A 55 7.04 -5.06 -4.81
C LEU A 55 5.84 -5.89 -5.28
N LEU A 56 4.84 -6.11 -4.41
CA LEU A 56 3.61 -6.81 -4.78
C LEU A 56 2.86 -6.06 -5.88
N THR A 57 2.72 -4.74 -5.75
CA THR A 57 2.03 -3.90 -6.75
C THR A 57 2.76 -3.94 -8.09
N ALA A 58 4.09 -3.85 -8.08
CA ALA A 58 4.91 -3.96 -9.28
C ALA A 58 4.76 -5.34 -9.95
N ALA A 59 4.78 -6.43 -9.17
CA ALA A 59 4.59 -7.78 -9.68
C ALA A 59 3.22 -7.97 -10.34
N VAL A 60 2.15 -7.44 -9.73
CA VAL A 60 0.80 -7.45 -10.30
C VAL A 60 0.76 -6.66 -11.61
N ALA A 61 1.37 -5.48 -11.66
CA ALA A 61 1.43 -4.66 -12.87
C ALA A 61 2.18 -5.38 -14.01
N VAL A 62 3.32 -6.02 -13.71
CA VAL A 62 4.10 -6.80 -14.68
C VAL A 62 3.28 -8.00 -15.19
N LEU A 63 2.61 -8.73 -14.30
CA LEU A 63 1.77 -9.86 -14.68
C LEU A 63 0.56 -9.43 -15.52
N GLY A 64 -0.01 -8.26 -15.21
CA GLY A 64 -1.08 -7.63 -15.98
C GLY A 64 -0.63 -7.30 -17.40
N ARG A 65 0.55 -6.71 -17.58
CA ARG A 65 1.10 -6.39 -18.91
C ARG A 65 1.37 -7.62 -19.78
N ARG A 66 1.66 -8.78 -19.18
CA ARG A 66 1.83 -10.04 -19.92
C ARG A 66 0.52 -10.61 -20.49
N ARG A 67 -0.63 -10.10 -20.05
CA ARG A 67 -1.93 -10.50 -20.58
C ARG A 67 -2.46 -9.38 -21.48
N PRO A 68 -2.38 -9.52 -22.81
CA PRO A 68 -2.93 -8.51 -23.70
C PRO A 68 -4.43 -8.34 -23.40
N PRO A 69 -4.95 -7.11 -23.44
CA PRO A 69 -6.37 -6.87 -23.21
C PRO A 69 -7.19 -7.67 -24.23
N ALA A 70 -8.26 -8.31 -23.75
CA ALA A 70 -9.09 -9.19 -24.58
C ALA A 70 -9.89 -8.42 -25.65
N ILE A 71 -10.01 -7.10 -25.50
CA ILE A 71 -10.64 -6.18 -26.44
C ILE A 71 -9.61 -5.10 -26.76
N GLY A 72 -9.43 -4.78 -28.05
CA GLY A 72 -8.55 -3.71 -28.51
C GLY A 72 -9.07 -2.32 -28.14
N ALA A 73 -8.40 -1.27 -28.61
CA ALA A 73 -8.86 0.10 -28.40
C ALA A 73 -10.26 0.30 -28.98
N VAL A 74 -11.17 0.84 -28.18
CA VAL A 74 -12.54 1.12 -28.54
C VAL A 74 -12.61 2.57 -29.02
N THR A 75 -13.00 2.80 -30.27
CA THR A 75 -13.15 4.16 -30.82
C THR A 75 -14.62 4.56 -30.88
N MET A 76 -14.88 5.81 -30.50
CA MET A 76 -16.21 6.43 -30.59
C MET A 76 -16.27 7.26 -31.88
N GLY A 77 -17.29 7.03 -32.70
CA GLY A 77 -17.57 7.83 -33.88
C GLY A 77 -18.32 9.12 -33.55
N PRO A 78 -18.39 10.08 -34.49
CA PRO A 78 -19.24 11.26 -34.37
C PRO A 78 -20.70 10.82 -34.16
N GLY A 79 -21.33 11.28 -33.07
CA GLY A 79 -22.69 10.85 -32.69
C GLY A 79 -22.77 9.72 -31.64
N GLY A 80 -21.64 9.31 -31.05
CA GLY A 80 -21.63 8.45 -29.85
C GLY A 80 -21.65 6.94 -30.12
N TRP A 81 -21.65 6.51 -31.38
CA TRP A 81 -21.58 5.09 -31.72
C TRP A 81 -20.19 4.53 -31.42
N VAL A 82 -20.15 3.32 -30.89
CA VAL A 82 -18.91 2.60 -30.57
C VAL A 82 -18.65 1.57 -31.67
N SER A 83 -17.49 1.66 -32.35
CA SER A 83 -17.07 0.65 -33.34
C SER A 83 -16.06 -0.31 -32.73
N LEU A 84 -16.36 -1.61 -32.79
CA LEU A 84 -15.45 -2.70 -32.40
C LEU A 84 -14.73 -3.31 -33.60
N ARG A 85 -14.79 -2.66 -34.78
CA ARG A 85 -14.23 -3.17 -36.04
C ARG A 85 -12.72 -3.43 -35.90
N GLY A 86 -12.29 -4.67 -36.11
CA GLY A 86 -10.88 -5.08 -35.99
C GLY A 86 -10.46 -5.55 -34.59
N THR A 87 -11.32 -5.46 -33.57
CA THR A 87 -11.06 -6.07 -32.27
C THR A 87 -11.35 -7.57 -32.34
N ARG A 88 -10.44 -8.41 -31.82
CA ARG A 88 -10.74 -9.83 -31.65
C ARG A 88 -11.89 -9.94 -30.65
N ALA A 89 -12.98 -10.58 -31.05
CA ALA A 89 -14.03 -10.94 -30.10
C ALA A 89 -13.37 -11.73 -28.95
N PRO A 90 -13.57 -11.34 -27.68
CA PRO A 90 -13.01 -12.08 -26.57
C PRO A 90 -13.51 -13.51 -26.70
N ALA A 91 -12.59 -14.47 -26.65
CA ALA A 91 -12.96 -15.87 -26.74
C ALA A 91 -13.94 -16.14 -25.58
N LEU A 92 -15.22 -16.30 -25.88
CA LEU A 92 -16.27 -16.72 -24.94
C LEU A 92 -16.08 -18.19 -24.55
N ARG A 93 -14.85 -18.71 -24.63
CA ARG A 93 -14.53 -20.04 -24.15
C ARG A 93 -14.67 -20.00 -22.63
N PRO A 94 -15.51 -20.87 -22.05
CA PRO A 94 -15.51 -21.03 -20.61
C PRO A 94 -14.08 -21.36 -20.20
N ALA A 95 -13.49 -20.54 -19.33
CA ALA A 95 -12.28 -20.96 -18.65
C ALA A 95 -12.61 -22.32 -18.01
N ARG A 96 -11.90 -23.39 -18.42
CA ARG A 96 -12.15 -24.77 -17.93
C ARG A 96 -12.24 -24.83 -16.39
N ARG A 97 -11.67 -23.84 -15.70
CA ARG A 97 -11.75 -23.65 -14.26
C ARG A 97 -12.16 -22.22 -13.93
N ARG A 98 -13.11 -22.07 -12.99
CA ARG A 98 -13.54 -20.77 -12.46
C ARG A 98 -12.35 -20.09 -11.75
N PRO A 99 -11.94 -18.88 -12.17
CA PRO A 99 -10.83 -18.20 -11.54
C PRO A 99 -11.15 -17.88 -10.08
N TRP A 100 -10.13 -17.94 -9.22
CA TRP A 100 -10.30 -17.81 -7.76
C TRP A 100 -10.89 -16.45 -7.38
N TRP A 101 -10.52 -15.37 -8.07
CA TRP A 101 -11.07 -14.04 -7.81
C TRP A 101 -12.58 -13.99 -8.05
N ALA A 102 -13.11 -14.76 -9.01
CA ALA A 102 -14.55 -14.81 -9.26
C ALA A 102 -15.27 -15.51 -8.09
N ARG A 103 -14.62 -16.47 -7.42
CA ARG A 103 -15.13 -17.07 -6.17
C ARG A 103 -15.17 -16.04 -5.04
N VAL A 104 -14.08 -15.31 -4.85
CA VAL A 104 -13.98 -14.28 -3.81
C VAL A 104 -15.01 -13.16 -4.03
N LEU A 105 -15.10 -12.63 -5.26
CA LEU A 105 -16.00 -11.53 -5.60
C LEU A 105 -17.45 -11.96 -5.83
N ARG A 106 -17.78 -13.26 -5.67
CA ARG A 106 -19.12 -13.82 -5.99
C ARG A 106 -19.65 -13.44 -7.39
N ALA A 107 -18.76 -13.20 -8.35
CA ALA A 107 -19.14 -12.76 -9.70
C ALA A 107 -20.00 -13.82 -10.41
N ARG A 108 -21.22 -13.45 -10.83
CA ARG A 108 -22.13 -14.33 -11.57
C ARG A 108 -21.92 -14.21 -13.07
N ARG A 109 -22.13 -15.31 -13.80
CA ARG A 109 -22.06 -15.31 -15.28
C ARG A 109 -23.30 -14.59 -15.81
N LEU A 110 -23.10 -13.61 -16.68
CA LEU A 110 -24.15 -13.10 -17.55
C LEU A 110 -24.38 -14.14 -18.64
N VAL A 111 -25.49 -14.88 -18.54
CA VAL A 111 -25.96 -15.78 -19.61
C VAL A 111 -26.89 -14.94 -20.45
N ILE A 112 -26.52 -14.72 -21.72
CA ILE A 112 -27.42 -14.09 -22.70
C ILE A 112 -28.35 -15.21 -23.17
N GLU A 113 -29.61 -15.16 -22.76
CA GLU A 113 -30.68 -15.97 -23.36
C GLU A 113 -30.81 -15.59 -24.84
N ARG A 114 -30.94 -16.61 -25.68
CA ARG A 114 -30.92 -16.48 -27.14
C ARG A 114 -32.34 -16.51 -27.69
#